data_AF-A0A395I639-F1
#
_entry.id   AF-A0A395I639-F1
#
_cell.length_a   1.000
_cell.length_b   1.000
_cell.length_c   1.000
_cell.angle_alpha   90.00
_cell.angle_beta   90.00
_cell.angle_gamma   90.00
#
_symmetry.space_group_name_H-M   'P 1'
#
loop_
_entity.id
_entity.type
_entity.pdbx_description
1 polymer ?
#
loop_
_entity_poly.entity_id
_entity_poly.type
_entity_poly.pdbx_seq_one_letter_code
_entity_poly.pdbx_strand_id
1 'polypeptide(L)'
;MTGATGSLGAHLVKELLGRPDVETVICLNRLSRGSGPEQRQHKSMEEKGLKLELSDQSAKLRIIETDTSKPRLGLTASSVEAQFVAMRDLIDLARDAADVSHTIITFQFISSIAVVGHYPLWSHNRNVPEDRVGIDSILSNGYGDAKYVCERMLDATLHKYPGHFRTMSVRLGQVAGDTPYCPPRAN
;
A
#
# COMPACT_ATOMS: atom_id res chain seq x y z
N MET A 1 -4.78 5.90 -1.45
CA MET A 1 -4.13 4.81 -0.69
C MET A 1 -5.03 3.58 -0.67
N THR A 2 -4.48 2.38 -0.87
CA THR A 2 -5.19 1.10 -0.67
C THR A 2 -4.75 0.44 0.63
N GLY A 3 -5.55 -0.50 1.16
CA GLY A 3 -5.22 -1.20 2.40
C GLY A 3 -5.28 -0.33 3.66
N ALA A 4 -6.04 0.77 3.61
CA ALA A 4 -6.14 1.78 4.67
C ALA A 4 -6.72 1.26 6.00
N THR A 5 -7.45 0.15 5.97
CA THR A 5 -7.97 -0.52 7.16
C THR A 5 -6.98 -1.52 7.76
N GLY A 6 -5.85 -1.79 7.11
CA GLY A 6 -4.79 -2.68 7.62
C GLY A 6 -3.95 -2.04 8.71
N SER A 7 -3.09 -2.81 9.37
CA SER A 7 -2.24 -2.32 10.47
C SER A 7 -1.34 -1.16 10.04
N LEU A 8 -0.42 -1.39 9.09
CA LEU A 8 0.45 -0.34 8.56
C LEU A 8 -0.34 0.79 7.88
N GLY A 9 -1.37 0.43 7.10
CA GLY A 9 -2.15 1.40 6.34
C GLY A 9 -2.82 2.45 7.24
N ALA A 10 -3.45 2.03 8.33
CA ALA A 10 -4.12 2.96 9.24
C ALA A 10 -3.13 3.99 9.84
N HIS A 11 -1.91 3.56 10.16
CA HIS A 11 -0.85 4.45 10.65
C HIS A 11 -0.38 5.43 9.58
N LEU A 12 -0.18 4.96 8.34
CA LEU A 12 0.16 5.84 7.22
C LEU A 12 -0.92 6.88 6.96
N VAL A 13 -2.20 6.52 7.07
CA VAL A 13 -3.32 7.46 6.95
C VAL A 13 -3.21 8.53 8.04
N LYS A 14 -3.04 8.15 9.30
CA LYS A 14 -2.87 9.10 10.40
C LYS A 14 -1.71 10.07 10.15
N GLU A 15 -0.56 9.54 9.75
CA GLU A 15 0.63 10.35 9.47
C GLU A 15 0.38 11.34 8.32
N LEU A 16 -0.21 10.87 7.21
CA LEU A 16 -0.55 11.73 6.07
C LEU A 16 -1.57 12.80 6.42
N LEU A 17 -2.53 12.52 7.30
CA LEU A 17 -3.51 13.51 7.76
C LEU A 17 -2.89 14.60 8.65
N GLY A 18 -1.85 14.26 9.41
CA GLY A 18 -1.10 15.21 10.24
C GLY A 18 -0.19 16.16 9.45
N ARG A 19 0.07 15.85 8.18
CA ARG A 19 0.96 16.65 7.32
C ARG A 19 0.28 17.92 6.80
N PRO A 20 0.90 19.10 6.94
CA PRO A 20 0.33 20.36 6.44
C PRO A 20 0.42 20.46 4.91
N ASP A 21 1.39 19.79 4.27
CA ASP A 21 1.56 19.74 2.82
C ASP A 21 0.61 18.77 2.11
N VAL A 22 -0.18 18.01 2.87
CA VAL A 22 -1.20 17.10 2.33
C VAL A 22 -2.57 17.76 2.43
N GLU A 23 -3.19 18.02 1.27
CA GLU A 23 -4.53 18.60 1.15
C GLU A 23 -5.62 17.55 1.41
N THR A 24 -5.48 16.34 0.88
CA THR A 24 -6.52 15.31 0.97
C THR A 24 -5.91 13.91 0.96
N VAL A 25 -6.44 13.03 1.81
CA VAL A 25 -6.08 11.61 1.85
C VAL A 25 -7.27 10.78 1.39
N ILE A 26 -7.16 10.18 0.21
CA ILE A 26 -8.20 9.30 -0.35
C ILE A 26 -7.89 7.84 -0.03
N CYS A 27 -8.76 7.19 0.74
CA CYS A 27 -8.69 5.77 1.08
C CYS A 27 -9.64 4.95 0.20
N LEU A 28 -9.08 4.00 -0.56
CA LEU A 28 -9.84 3.08 -1.40
C LEU A 28 -10.09 1.78 -0.64
N ASN A 29 -11.31 1.62 -0.13
CA ASN A 29 -11.71 0.50 0.70
C ASN A 29 -12.45 -0.57 -0.12
N ARG A 30 -12.08 -1.84 0.06
CA ARG A 30 -12.76 -2.97 -0.60
C ARG A 30 -14.21 -3.08 -0.14
N LEU A 31 -15.13 -3.44 -1.05
CA LEU A 31 -16.52 -3.78 -0.73
C LEU A 31 -16.60 -4.75 0.45
N SER A 32 -17.54 -4.51 1.36
CA SER A 32 -17.83 -5.40 2.48
C SER A 32 -19.32 -5.54 2.72
N ARG A 33 -19.76 -6.73 3.13
CA ARG A 33 -21.14 -6.98 3.55
C ARG A 33 -21.28 -6.62 5.03
N GLY A 34 -22.02 -5.57 5.34
CA GLY A 34 -22.56 -5.34 6.69
C GLY A 34 -22.18 -4.05 7.41
N SER A 35 -21.16 -3.31 6.98
CA SER A 35 -20.86 -1.97 7.52
C SER A 35 -20.35 -1.07 6.42
N GLY A 36 -20.66 0.24 6.49
CA GLY A 36 -20.19 1.22 5.51
C GLY A 36 -18.66 1.38 5.53
N PRO A 37 -18.05 1.84 4.43
CA PRO A 37 -16.59 1.97 4.30
C PRO A 37 -16.00 2.95 5.33
N GLU A 38 -16.74 4.00 5.69
CA GLU A 38 -16.37 4.96 6.73
C GLU A 38 -16.32 4.30 8.10
N GLN A 39 -17.38 3.60 8.50
CA GLN A 39 -17.43 2.90 9.78
C GLN A 39 -16.28 1.91 9.93
N ARG A 40 -15.93 1.17 8.87
CA ARG A 40 -14.79 0.24 8.89
C ARG A 40 -13.46 0.94 9.04
N GLN A 41 -13.28 2.08 8.38
CA GLN A 41 -12.05 2.87 8.48
C GLN A 41 -11.90 3.44 9.89
N HIS A 42 -12.93 4.12 10.39
CA HIS A 42 -12.93 4.71 11.73
C HIS A 42 -12.72 3.64 12.80
N LYS A 43 -13.47 2.54 12.75
CA LYS A 43 -13.31 1.41 13.67
C LYS A 43 -11.88 0.85 13.63
N SER A 44 -11.31 0.67 12.44
CA SER A 44 -9.94 0.16 12.31
C SER A 44 -8.90 1.11 12.92
N MET A 45 -9.10 2.41 12.80
CA MET A 45 -8.23 3.43 13.39
C MET A 45 -8.39 3.47 14.92
N GLU A 46 -9.63 3.45 15.42
CA GLU A 46 -9.94 3.40 16.86
C GLU A 46 -9.35 2.16 17.54
N GLU A 47 -9.52 0.97 16.95
CA GLU A 47 -8.96 -0.28 17.46
C GLU A 47 -7.43 -0.26 17.56
N LYS A 48 -6.78 0.61 16.78
CA LYS A 48 -5.32 0.82 16.79
C LYS A 48 -4.90 2.05 17.61
N GLY A 49 -5.83 2.65 18.37
CA GLY A 49 -5.53 3.85 19.16
C GLY A 49 -5.23 5.10 18.33
N LEU A 50 -5.58 5.10 17.04
CA LEU A 50 -5.32 6.19 16.11
C LEU A 50 -6.47 7.19 16.16
N LYS A 51 -6.42 8.08 17.15
CA LYS A 51 -7.38 9.19 17.28
C LYS A 51 -7.10 10.27 16.23
N LEU A 52 -8.17 10.74 15.59
CA LEU A 52 -8.16 11.93 14.74
C LEU A 52 -8.46 13.12 15.66
N GLU A 53 -7.44 13.92 15.94
CA GLU A 53 -7.46 14.91 17.02
C GLU A 53 -8.09 16.26 16.62
N LEU A 54 -8.37 16.51 15.33
CA LEU A 54 -8.83 17.81 14.83
C LEU A 54 -9.93 17.67 13.78
N SER A 55 -10.89 18.62 13.75
CA SER A 55 -11.90 18.75 12.68
C SER A 55 -11.26 18.76 11.28
N ASP A 56 -10.06 19.35 11.19
CA ASP A 56 -9.34 19.50 9.94
C ASP A 56 -8.83 18.17 9.40
N GLN A 57 -8.40 17.24 10.27
CA GLN A 57 -7.95 15.90 9.83
C GLN A 57 -9.12 15.10 9.25
N SER A 58 -10.29 15.19 9.87
CA SER A 58 -11.50 14.55 9.35
C SER A 58 -11.93 15.15 8.01
N ALA A 59 -11.77 16.46 7.82
CA ALA A 59 -12.08 17.13 6.54
C ALA A 59 -11.15 16.71 5.40
N LYS A 60 -9.87 16.41 5.70
CA LYS A 60 -8.89 15.91 4.72
C LYS A 60 -9.12 14.45 4.32
N LEU A 61 -9.79 13.66 5.16
CA LEU A 61 -9.98 12.23 4.93
C LEU A 61 -11.20 11.96 4.04
N ARG A 62 -10.96 11.31 2.89
CA ARG A 62 -12.02 10.85 1.99
C ARG A 62 -11.96 9.34 1.83
N ILE A 63 -13.08 8.66 2.01
CA ILE A 63 -13.15 7.21 1.94
C ILE A 63 -14.07 6.83 0.79
N ILE A 64 -13.53 6.07 -0.15
CA ILE A 64 -14.25 5.61 -1.35
C ILE A 64 -14.29 4.09 -1.30
N GLU A 65 -15.49 3.53 -1.41
CA GLU A 65 -15.65 2.09 -1.56
C GLU A 65 -15.44 1.69 -3.02
N THR A 66 -14.66 0.64 -3.23
CA THR A 66 -14.34 0.14 -4.58
C THR A 66 -14.23 -1.38 -4.57
N ASP A 67 -14.54 -2.03 -5.70
CA ASP A 67 -14.24 -3.45 -5.90
C ASP A 67 -12.91 -3.60 -6.62
N THR A 68 -11.85 -3.84 -5.86
CA THR A 68 -10.50 -3.99 -6.39
C THR A 68 -10.25 -5.34 -7.07
N SER A 69 -11.21 -6.27 -7.07
CA SER A 69 -11.01 -7.66 -7.53
C SER A 69 -11.44 -7.91 -8.97
N LYS A 70 -11.93 -6.89 -9.65
CA LYS A 70 -12.69 -7.04 -10.87
C LYS A 70 -12.20 -6.09 -11.96
N PRO A 71 -11.90 -6.53 -13.21
CA PRO A 71 -11.58 -5.60 -14.29
C PRO A 71 -12.82 -4.72 -14.52
N ARG A 72 -12.69 -3.40 -14.36
CA ARG A 72 -13.84 -2.49 -14.28
C ARG A 72 -14.95 -2.96 -13.30
N LEU A 73 -14.64 -3.23 -12.03
CA LEU A 73 -15.66 -3.48 -10.99
C LEU A 73 -16.64 -4.68 -11.26
N GLY A 74 -16.31 -5.62 -12.18
CA GLY A 74 -17.10 -6.84 -12.56
C GLY A 74 -16.94 -8.30 -11.97
N LEU A 75 -15.76 -8.97 -11.89
CA LEU A 75 -15.65 -10.45 -11.87
C LEU A 75 -14.83 -11.13 -10.74
N THR A 76 -15.29 -12.32 -10.31
CA THR A 76 -14.71 -13.20 -9.27
C THR A 76 -13.38 -13.83 -9.69
N ALA A 77 -12.26 -13.28 -9.21
CA ALA A 77 -10.93 -13.84 -9.35
C ALA A 77 -10.48 -14.56 -8.06
N SER A 78 -9.58 -15.53 -8.17
CA SER A 78 -8.91 -16.10 -6.99
C SER A 78 -8.11 -15.01 -6.24
N SER A 79 -7.79 -15.23 -4.95
CA SER A 79 -7.17 -14.19 -4.10
C SER A 79 -5.83 -13.63 -4.61
N VAL A 80 -5.13 -14.38 -5.47
CA VAL A 80 -3.87 -13.98 -6.11
C VAL A 80 -4.13 -13.12 -7.36
N GLU A 81 -5.02 -13.57 -8.24
CA GLU A 81 -5.38 -12.84 -9.46
C GLU A 81 -5.98 -11.46 -9.15
N ALA A 82 -6.80 -11.37 -8.09
CA ALA A 82 -7.36 -10.11 -7.64
C ALA A 82 -6.29 -9.05 -7.29
N GLN A 83 -5.12 -9.46 -6.81
CA GLN A 83 -4.03 -8.52 -6.49
C GLN A 83 -3.38 -7.94 -7.75
N PHE A 84 -3.26 -8.74 -8.82
CA PHE A 84 -2.69 -8.27 -10.08
C PHE A 84 -3.66 -7.38 -10.85
N VAL A 85 -4.97 -7.67 -10.78
CA VAL A 85 -6.00 -6.77 -11.31
C VAL A 85 -5.96 -5.44 -10.57
N ALA A 86 -5.98 -5.45 -9.23
CA ALA A 86 -5.88 -4.23 -8.44
C ALA A 86 -4.60 -3.44 -8.74
N MET A 87 -3.46 -4.12 -8.89
CA MET A 87 -2.19 -3.47 -9.21
C MET A 87 -2.22 -2.81 -10.59
N ARG A 88 -2.80 -3.48 -11.59
CA ARG A 88 -2.99 -2.91 -12.92
C ARG A 88 -3.87 -1.66 -12.88
N ASP A 89 -5.02 -1.74 -12.21
CA ASP A 89 -5.96 -0.62 -12.11
C ASP A 89 -5.32 0.60 -11.42
N LEU A 90 -4.46 0.38 -10.42
CA LEU A 90 -3.70 1.45 -9.76
C LEU A 90 -2.62 2.05 -10.68
N ILE A 91 -1.96 1.24 -11.50
CA ILE A 91 -1.01 1.72 -12.51
C ILE A 91 -1.73 2.55 -13.58
N ASP A 92 -2.88 2.07 -14.06
CA ASP A 92 -3.71 2.80 -15.02
C ASP A 92 -4.20 4.12 -14.43
N LEU A 93 -4.67 4.12 -13.18
CA LEU A 93 -5.04 5.35 -12.47
C LEU A 93 -3.86 6.32 -12.35
N ALA A 94 -2.66 5.83 -12.05
CA ALA A 94 -1.47 6.67 -11.95
C ALA A 94 -1.13 7.30 -13.31
N ARG A 95 -1.21 6.52 -14.40
CA ARG A 95 -1.05 7.02 -15.77
C ARG A 95 -2.08 8.11 -16.07
N ASP A 96 -3.36 7.82 -15.89
CA ASP A 96 -4.44 8.75 -16.22
C ASP A 96 -4.31 10.04 -15.38
N ALA A 97 -3.87 9.94 -14.13
CA ALA A 97 -3.57 11.09 -13.28
C ALA A 97 -2.37 11.90 -13.77
N ALA A 98 -1.34 11.26 -14.33
CA ALA A 98 -0.19 11.96 -14.91
C ALA A 98 -0.55 12.64 -16.25
N ASP A 99 -1.53 12.14 -16.99
CA ASP A 99 -2.02 12.78 -18.22
C ASP A 99 -2.83 14.06 -17.92
N VAL A 100 -3.57 14.07 -16.80
CA VAL A 100 -4.36 15.22 -16.36
C VAL A 100 -3.54 16.20 -15.54
N SER A 101 -2.55 15.72 -14.79
CA SER A 101 -1.70 16.55 -13.94
C SER A 101 -0.43 17.00 -14.67
N HIS A 102 -0.02 18.25 -14.47
CA HIS A 102 1.27 18.75 -14.93
C HIS A 102 2.43 18.47 -13.95
N THR A 103 2.23 17.54 -13.00
CA THR A 103 3.21 17.21 -11.95
C THR A 103 3.62 15.75 -11.99
N ILE A 104 4.84 15.44 -11.53
CA ILE A 104 5.31 14.06 -11.37
C ILE A 104 4.45 13.33 -10.33
N ILE A 105 3.85 12.21 -10.73
CA ILE A 105 3.05 11.36 -9.85
C ILE A 105 3.96 10.42 -9.07
N THR A 106 3.86 10.42 -7.74
CA THR A 106 4.60 9.48 -6.89
C THR A 106 3.76 8.22 -6.67
N PHE A 107 4.34 7.05 -6.96
CA PHE A 107 3.71 5.75 -6.75
C PHE A 107 4.56 4.90 -5.81
N GLN A 108 4.03 4.56 -4.64
CA GLN A 108 4.74 3.70 -3.68
C GLN A 108 4.01 2.37 -3.49
N PHE A 109 4.75 1.29 -3.74
CA PHE A 109 4.31 -0.07 -3.51
C PHE A 109 5.00 -0.68 -2.30
N ILE A 110 4.21 -1.26 -1.40
CA ILE A 110 4.72 -2.01 -0.25
C ILE A 110 4.88 -3.49 -0.67
N SER A 111 6.13 -3.85 -0.91
CA SER A 111 6.61 -5.21 -1.17
C SER A 111 7.01 -5.89 0.14
N SER A 112 7.73 -7.01 0.06
CA SER A 112 8.18 -7.78 1.22
C SER A 112 9.60 -8.32 1.04
N ILE A 113 10.31 -8.49 2.16
CA ILE A 113 11.58 -9.24 2.19
C ILE A 113 11.45 -10.68 1.66
N ALA A 114 10.23 -11.24 1.60
CA ALA A 114 10.01 -12.55 0.96
C ALA A 114 10.48 -12.59 -0.50
N VAL A 115 10.52 -11.45 -1.19
CA VAL A 115 11.03 -11.33 -2.57
C VAL A 115 12.54 -11.59 -2.67
N VAL A 116 13.26 -11.44 -1.57
CA VAL A 116 14.72 -11.58 -1.48
C VAL A 116 15.15 -12.64 -0.47
N GLY A 117 14.21 -13.44 0.06
CA GLY A 117 14.47 -14.36 1.16
C GLY A 117 15.51 -15.45 0.83
N HIS A 118 15.63 -15.86 -0.43
CA HIS A 118 16.62 -16.81 -0.90
C HIS A 118 17.89 -16.17 -1.47
N TYR A 119 17.96 -14.84 -1.57
CA TYR A 119 19.14 -14.15 -2.12
C TYR A 119 20.46 -14.62 -1.50
N PRO A 120 20.59 -14.73 -0.16
CA PRO A 120 21.86 -15.16 0.44
C PRO A 120 22.24 -16.61 0.15
N LEU A 121 21.28 -17.47 -0.20
CA LEU A 121 21.52 -18.89 -0.43
C LEU A 121 22.22 -19.14 -1.77
N TRP A 122 21.76 -18.50 -2.83
CA TRP A 122 22.32 -18.70 -4.18
C TRP A 122 23.47 -17.74 -4.49
N SER A 123 23.44 -16.50 -3.97
CA SER A 123 24.50 -15.51 -4.22
C SER A 123 25.70 -15.69 -3.31
N HIS A 124 25.58 -16.51 -2.25
CA HIS A 124 26.53 -16.64 -1.15
C HIS A 124 26.88 -15.29 -0.48
N ASN A 125 26.02 -14.29 -0.63
CA ASN A 125 26.21 -12.95 -0.07
C ASN A 125 25.08 -12.62 0.92
N ARG A 126 25.47 -12.35 2.17
CA ARG A 126 24.53 -11.97 3.25
C ARG A 126 23.99 -10.55 3.09
N ASN A 127 24.69 -9.69 2.37
CA ASN A 127 24.26 -8.32 2.12
C ASN A 127 23.30 -8.32 0.92
N VAL A 128 22.00 -8.30 1.24
CA VAL A 128 20.92 -8.26 0.25
C VAL A 128 20.87 -6.86 -0.37
N PRO A 129 20.96 -6.72 -1.70
CA PRO A 129 20.90 -5.42 -2.36
C PRO A 129 19.47 -4.88 -2.42
N GLU A 130 19.35 -3.56 -2.49
CA GLU A 130 18.07 -2.87 -2.77
C GLU A 130 17.73 -2.90 -4.29
N ASP A 131 18.67 -3.36 -5.12
CA ASP A 131 18.50 -3.52 -6.55
C ASP A 131 17.44 -4.58 -6.95
N ARG A 132 17.20 -4.66 -8.25
CA ARG A 132 16.38 -5.70 -8.86
C ARG A 132 17.06 -7.06 -8.69
N VAL A 133 16.27 -8.02 -8.22
CA VAL A 133 16.68 -9.41 -8.06
C VAL A 133 15.94 -10.31 -9.04
N GLY A 134 16.54 -11.44 -9.38
CA GLY A 134 15.91 -12.49 -10.17
C GLY A 134 14.94 -13.34 -9.35
N ILE A 135 14.20 -14.21 -10.05
CA ILE A 135 13.21 -15.11 -9.46
C ILE A 135 13.83 -16.08 -8.43
N ASP A 136 15.11 -16.41 -8.58
CA ASP A 136 15.86 -17.29 -7.67
C ASP A 136 16.00 -16.73 -6.25
N SER A 137 15.77 -15.42 -6.08
CA SER A 137 15.84 -14.75 -4.77
C SER A 137 14.56 -14.87 -3.95
N ILE A 138 13.46 -15.29 -4.56
CA ILE A 138 12.16 -15.34 -3.91
C ILE A 138 12.11 -16.53 -2.95
N LEU A 139 11.64 -16.27 -1.73
CA LEU A 139 11.29 -17.32 -0.78
C LEU A 139 10.13 -18.14 -1.36
N SER A 140 10.26 -19.47 -1.39
CA SER A 140 9.28 -20.37 -2.02
C SER A 140 7.92 -20.40 -1.29
N ASN A 141 7.15 -19.33 -1.46
CA ASN A 141 5.78 -19.17 -0.99
C ASN A 141 5.00 -18.26 -1.96
N GLY A 142 3.70 -18.50 -2.09
CA GLY A 142 2.86 -17.75 -3.03
C GLY A 142 2.76 -16.24 -2.72
N TYR A 143 3.11 -15.81 -1.49
CA TYR A 143 3.12 -14.41 -1.11
C TYR A 143 4.31 -13.65 -1.70
N GLY A 144 5.52 -14.22 -1.63
CA GLY A 144 6.74 -13.68 -2.22
C GLY A 144 6.62 -13.62 -3.74
N ASP A 145 6.09 -14.68 -4.35
CA ASP A 145 5.81 -14.73 -5.79
C ASP A 145 4.88 -13.57 -6.22
N ALA A 146 3.77 -13.37 -5.51
CA ALA A 146 2.83 -12.29 -5.80
C ALA A 146 3.48 -10.90 -5.68
N LYS A 147 4.28 -10.66 -4.64
CA LYS A 147 4.99 -9.39 -4.46
C LYS A 147 6.05 -9.15 -5.53
N TYR A 148 6.80 -10.19 -5.91
CA TYR A 148 7.77 -10.11 -6.99
C TYR A 148 7.11 -9.77 -8.33
N VAL A 149 5.98 -10.40 -8.65
CA VAL A 149 5.22 -10.10 -9.88
C VAL A 149 4.79 -8.63 -9.89
N CYS A 150 4.28 -8.09 -8.78
CA CYS A 150 3.94 -6.67 -8.68
C CYS A 150 5.16 -5.75 -8.84
N GLU A 151 6.34 -6.11 -8.32
CA GLU A 151 7.59 -5.37 -8.59
C GLU A 151 7.93 -5.37 -10.09
N ARG A 152 7.80 -6.52 -10.76
CA ARG A 152 8.01 -6.62 -12.22
C ARG A 152 6.97 -5.84 -13.03
N MET A 153 5.72 -5.76 -12.57
CA MET A 153 4.71 -4.91 -13.20
C MET A 153 5.14 -3.44 -13.17
N LEU A 154 5.68 -2.94 -12.06
CA LEU A 154 6.20 -1.57 -11.98
C LEU A 154 7.41 -1.35 -12.90
N ASP A 155 8.34 -2.31 -12.95
CA ASP A 155 9.50 -2.26 -13.86
C ASP A 155 9.10 -2.25 -15.33
N ALA A 156 8.07 -3.01 -15.68
CA ALA A 156 7.55 -3.06 -17.03
C ALA A 156 6.74 -1.82 -17.42
N THR A 157 6.32 -1.00 -16.44
CA THR A 157 5.38 0.12 -16.61
C THR A 157 5.97 1.44 -16.10
N LEU A 158 5.59 1.91 -14.90
CA LEU A 158 5.85 3.26 -14.41
C LEU A 158 7.36 3.59 -14.34
N HIS A 159 8.22 2.63 -14.02
CA HIS A 159 9.67 2.84 -13.99
C HIS A 159 10.26 3.21 -15.36
N LYS A 160 9.59 2.91 -16.47
CA LYS A 160 10.04 3.30 -17.81
C LYS A 160 9.86 4.77 -18.13
N TYR A 161 9.12 5.51 -17.29
CA TYR A 161 8.77 6.91 -17.54
C TYR A 161 9.15 7.81 -16.34
N PRO A 162 10.45 7.92 -16.00
CA PRO A 162 10.91 8.68 -14.82
C PRO A 162 10.63 10.19 -14.90
N GLY A 163 10.33 10.73 -16.09
CA GLY A 163 9.87 12.12 -16.25
C GLY A 163 8.42 12.37 -15.81
N HIS A 164 7.62 11.31 -15.67
CA HIS A 164 6.20 11.40 -15.30
C HIS A 164 5.92 10.76 -13.95
N PHE A 165 6.70 9.74 -13.57
CA PHE A 165 6.49 8.99 -12.33
C PHE A 165 7.73 8.93 -11.46
N ARG A 166 7.53 9.12 -10.16
CA ARG A 166 8.47 8.71 -9.12
C ARG A 166 7.95 7.42 -8.50
N THR A 167 8.39 6.29 -9.02
CA THR A 167 7.94 4.96 -8.58
C THR A 167 8.92 4.35 -7.59
N MET A 168 8.39 3.76 -6.51
CA MET A 168 9.16 3.11 -5.45
C MET A 168 8.54 1.78 -5.06
N SER A 169 9.38 0.78 -4.81
CA SER A 169 9.02 -0.47 -4.13
C SER A 169 9.77 -0.55 -2.81
N VAL A 170 9.08 -0.80 -1.70
CA VAL A 170 9.67 -0.93 -0.37
C VAL A 170 9.45 -2.34 0.14
N ARG A 171 10.52 -3.12 0.30
CA ARG A 171 10.46 -4.50 0.80
C ARG A 171 10.43 -4.51 2.32
N LEU A 172 9.25 -4.63 2.91
CA LEU A 172 9.11 -4.66 4.36
C LEU A 172 9.38 -6.04 4.96
N GLY A 173 10.05 -6.03 6.11
CA GLY A 173 10.18 -7.18 7.00
C GLY A 173 8.95 -7.34 7.90
N GLN A 174 9.15 -8.02 9.03
CA GLN A 174 8.13 -8.14 10.05
C GLN A 174 7.81 -6.76 10.66
N VAL A 175 6.53 -6.38 10.65
CA VAL A 175 6.02 -5.18 11.30
C VAL A 175 5.44 -5.58 12.66
N ALA A 176 5.97 -5.02 13.74
CA ALA A 176 5.45 -5.22 15.09
C ALA A 176 4.35 -4.19 15.41
N GLY A 177 3.52 -4.49 16.43
CA GLY A 177 2.52 -3.54 16.94
C GLY A 177 3.18 -2.33 17.61
N ASP A 178 2.47 -1.21 17.64
CA ASP A 178 2.88 -0.03 18.37
C ASP A 178 2.46 -0.13 19.84
N THR A 179 3.07 0.69 20.70
CA THR A 179 2.70 0.74 22.12
C THR A 179 1.45 1.62 22.25
N PRO A 180 0.34 1.14 22.84
CA PRO A 180 -0.80 2.00 23.10
C PRO A 180 -0.35 3.12 24.05
N TYR A 181 -0.66 4.36 23.70
CA TYR A 181 -0.36 5.54 24.51
C TYR A 181 -0.84 5.32 25.95
N CYS A 182 0.10 5.10 26.86
CA CYS A 182 -0.17 5.05 28.29
C CYS A 182 -0.09 6.49 28.80
N PRO A 183 -1.20 7.13 29.20
CA PRO A 183 -1.12 8.45 29.81
C PRO A 183 -0.23 8.36 31.06
N PRO A 184 0.56 9.41 31.35
CA PRO A 184 1.39 9.43 32.55
C PRO A 184 0.51 9.16 33.77
N ARG A 185 0.96 8.23 34.63
CA ARG A 185 0.28 7.98 35.92
C ARG A 185 0.26 9.30 36.68
N ALA A 186 -0.94 9.77 37.04
CA ALA A 186 -1.07 10.87 37.97
C ALA A 186 -0.39 10.46 39.28
N ASN A 187 0.58 11.27 39.72
CA ASN A 187 1.24 11.13 41.02
C ASN A 187 0.25 11.42 42.16
#